data_AF-A0A2R6CCU1-F1
#
_entry.id   AF-A0A2R6CCU1-F1
#
_cell.length_a   1.000
_cell.length_b   1.000
_cell.length_c   1.000
_cell.angle_alpha   90.00
_cell.angle_beta   90.00
_cell.angle_gamma   90.00
#
_symmetry.space_group_name_H-M   'P 1'
#
loop_
_entity.id
_entity.type
_entity.pdbx_description
1 polymer ?
#
loop_
_entity_poly.entity_id
_entity_poly.type
_entity_poly.pdbx_seq_one_letter_code
_entity_poly.pdbx_strand_id
1 'polypeptide(L)'
;MFKAVYYHRTVRAAEIMFDRILRHTAVDLGIHQGMSVDEYLKLDDGYVWSKLQELVRSEKLNKNALGLFKMLNSRQLLKSCYEVVRHEIDPQSRIFNNEKVLYALVDSIAEKAKVDPETVFIDTPTLPTIPLNNIVKDGFGLLVYDEKTKSEYDASHISPLTNALSQYMVVLRVYTFANQRETVATAAKSIFTSELISEKVSY
;
A
#
# COMPACT_ATOMS: atom_id res chain seq x y z
N MET A 1 1.41 12.42 10.74
CA MET A 1 0.83 11.08 11.02
C MET A 1 0.90 10.14 9.83
N PHE A 2 0.22 10.42 8.71
CA PHE A 2 0.16 9.53 7.54
C PHE A 2 1.52 9.02 7.03
N LYS A 3 2.40 9.92 6.57
CA LYS A 3 3.73 9.53 6.05
C LYS A 3 4.62 8.81 7.07
N ALA A 4 4.58 9.25 8.33
CA ALA A 4 5.53 8.83 9.36
C ALA A 4 5.11 7.57 10.14
N VAL A 5 3.80 7.28 10.21
CA VAL A 5 3.26 6.19 11.04
C VAL A 5 2.53 5.18 10.16
N TYR A 6 1.35 5.53 9.64
CA TYR A 6 0.48 4.60 8.91
C TYR A 6 1.12 4.03 7.64
N TYR A 7 1.89 4.86 6.94
CA TYR A 7 2.53 4.48 5.69
C TYR A 7 4.04 4.39 5.81
N HIS A 8 4.52 4.21 7.04
CA HIS A 8 5.91 3.90 7.26
C HIS A 8 6.24 2.58 6.55
N ARG A 9 7.34 2.56 5.80
CA ARG A 9 7.73 1.43 4.94
C ARG A 9 7.74 0.08 5.66
N THR A 10 8.08 0.05 6.95
CA THR A 10 8.14 -1.18 7.76
C THR A 10 6.75 -1.67 8.17
N VAL A 11 5.80 -0.74 8.42
CA VAL A 11 4.40 -1.09 8.72
C VAL A 11 3.78 -1.73 7.47
N ARG A 12 3.97 -1.08 6.32
CA ARG A 12 3.53 -1.60 5.02
C ARG A 12 4.15 -2.96 4.68
N ALA A 13 5.43 -3.18 5.00
CA ALA A 13 6.05 -4.48 4.81
C ALA A 13 5.34 -5.60 5.59
N ALA A 14 4.99 -5.36 6.85
CA ALA A 14 4.25 -6.33 7.66
C ALA A 14 2.83 -6.56 7.13
N GLU A 15 2.16 -5.49 6.69
CA GLU A 15 0.82 -5.56 6.09
C GLU A 15 0.82 -6.37 4.79
N ILE A 16 1.76 -6.14 3.88
CA ILE A 16 1.90 -6.92 2.63
C ILE A 16 2.12 -8.40 2.92
N MET A 17 2.98 -8.71 3.89
CA MET A 17 3.21 -10.09 4.31
C MET A 17 1.91 -10.72 4.85
N PHE A 18 1.17 -9.98 5.66
CA PHE A 18 -0.09 -10.44 6.24
C PHE A 18 -1.19 -10.61 5.20
N ASP A 19 -1.37 -9.67 4.27
CA ASP A 19 -2.29 -9.77 3.13
C ASP A 19 -2.00 -11.05 2.31
N ARG A 20 -0.72 -11.32 2.01
CA ARG A 20 -0.35 -12.52 1.26
C ARG A 20 -0.65 -13.81 2.02
N ILE A 21 -0.51 -13.81 3.35
CA ILE A 21 -0.93 -14.94 4.20
C ILE A 21 -2.46 -15.10 4.15
N LEU A 22 -3.21 -14.00 4.30
CA LEU A 22 -4.68 -14.01 4.29
C LEU A 22 -5.26 -14.48 2.96
N ARG A 23 -4.68 -14.09 1.82
CA ARG A 23 -5.12 -14.58 0.50
C ARG A 23 -5.15 -16.11 0.38
N HIS A 24 -4.35 -16.81 1.18
CA HIS A 24 -4.31 -18.27 1.23
C HIS A 24 -5.08 -18.89 2.39
N THR A 25 -5.47 -18.10 3.40
CA THR A 25 -6.00 -18.62 4.68
C THR A 25 -7.36 -18.06 5.06
N ALA A 26 -7.86 -17.05 4.36
CA ALA A 26 -9.10 -16.35 4.72
C ALA A 26 -10.26 -17.33 4.97
N VAL A 27 -10.48 -18.28 4.06
CA VAL A 27 -11.55 -19.29 4.19
C VAL A 27 -11.33 -20.18 5.43
N ASP A 28 -10.11 -20.64 5.67
CA ASP A 28 -9.77 -21.46 6.85
C ASP A 28 -9.87 -20.69 8.18
N LEU A 29 -9.74 -19.36 8.13
CA LEU A 29 -9.95 -18.45 9.24
C LEU A 29 -11.44 -18.16 9.50
N GLY A 30 -12.34 -18.66 8.65
CA GLY A 30 -13.76 -18.35 8.68
C GLY A 30 -14.10 -16.99 8.07
N ILE A 31 -13.18 -16.38 7.33
CA ILE A 31 -13.39 -15.11 6.63
C ILE A 31 -13.91 -15.41 5.23
N HIS A 32 -15.19 -15.18 5.01
CA HIS A 32 -15.84 -15.41 3.72
C HIS A 32 -16.92 -14.37 3.41
N GLN A 33 -17.36 -14.34 2.15
CA GLN A 33 -18.52 -13.54 1.77
C GLN A 33 -19.78 -14.09 2.45
N GLY A 34 -20.64 -13.19 2.91
CA GLY A 34 -21.91 -13.55 3.56
C GLY A 34 -21.81 -13.92 5.04
N MET A 35 -20.70 -13.63 5.72
CA MET A 35 -20.63 -13.77 7.19
C MET A 35 -21.78 -13.03 7.87
N SER A 36 -22.34 -13.67 8.88
CA SER A 36 -23.25 -13.05 9.84
C SER A 36 -22.51 -12.06 10.75
N VAL A 37 -23.27 -11.18 11.41
CA VAL A 37 -22.71 -10.24 12.40
C VAL A 37 -22.02 -10.99 13.53
N ASP A 38 -22.60 -12.09 14.01
CA ASP A 38 -22.02 -12.89 15.09
C ASP A 38 -20.72 -13.60 14.70
N GLU A 39 -20.57 -13.99 13.43
CA GLU A 39 -19.31 -14.53 12.91
C GLU A 39 -18.25 -13.43 12.82
N TYR A 40 -18.62 -12.25 12.30
CA TYR A 40 -17.72 -11.11 12.21
C TYR A 40 -17.23 -10.65 13.58
N LEU A 41 -18.11 -10.57 14.58
CA LEU A 41 -17.75 -10.13 15.94
C LEU A 41 -16.81 -11.08 16.69
N LYS A 42 -16.62 -12.31 16.20
CA LYS A 42 -15.60 -13.24 16.72
C LYS A 42 -14.21 -12.99 16.15
N LEU A 43 -14.11 -12.22 15.05
CA LEU A 43 -12.84 -11.90 14.42
C LEU A 43 -12.17 -10.76 15.18
N ASP A 44 -11.22 -11.12 16.04
CA ASP A 44 -10.27 -10.19 16.64
C ASP A 44 -8.83 -10.60 16.33
N ASP A 45 -7.87 -9.71 16.60
CA ASP A 45 -6.45 -9.95 16.33
C ASP A 45 -5.94 -11.23 17.01
N GLY A 46 -6.40 -11.51 18.24
CA GLY A 46 -6.02 -12.68 19.01
C GLY A 46 -6.59 -13.97 18.42
N TYR A 47 -7.86 -13.95 18.01
CA TYR A 47 -8.52 -15.06 17.32
C TYR A 47 -7.82 -15.39 16.01
N VAL A 48 -7.64 -14.39 15.14
CA VAL A 48 -7.00 -14.57 13.83
C VAL A 48 -5.58 -15.11 13.99
N TRP A 49 -4.79 -14.53 14.91
CA TRP A 49 -3.42 -14.97 15.14
C TRP A 49 -3.34 -16.39 15.70
N SER A 50 -4.21 -16.74 16.64
CA SER A 50 -4.27 -18.09 17.23
C SER A 50 -4.67 -19.14 16.19
N LYS A 51 -5.64 -18.81 15.32
CA LYS A 51 -6.10 -19.70 14.27
C LYS A 51 -5.03 -19.92 13.18
N LEU A 52 -4.29 -18.87 12.81
CA LEU A 52 -3.12 -19.01 11.93
C LEU A 52 -2.07 -19.96 12.53
N GLN A 53 -1.79 -19.87 13.83
CA GLN A 53 -0.86 -20.80 14.48
C GLN A 53 -1.36 -22.25 14.46
N GLU A 54 -2.67 -22.48 14.63
CA GLU A 54 -3.26 -23.81 14.48
C GLU A 54 -3.07 -24.35 13.06
N LEU A 55 -3.35 -23.53 12.04
CA LEU A 55 -3.17 -23.91 10.64
C LEU A 55 -1.72 -24.29 10.32
N VAL A 56 -0.76 -23.52 10.85
CA VAL A 56 0.67 -23.82 10.74
C VAL A 56 1.03 -25.17 11.38
N ARG A 57 0.48 -25.48 12.56
CA ARG A 57 0.72 -26.76 13.25
C ARG A 57 0.10 -27.95 12.53
N SER A 58 -1.05 -27.73 11.89
CA SER A 58 -1.77 -28.75 11.13
C SER A 58 -1.20 -29.01 9.73
N GLU A 59 -0.12 -28.31 9.33
CA GLU A 59 0.51 -28.39 8.01
C GLU A 59 -0.44 -28.10 6.82
N LYS A 60 -1.57 -27.43 7.09
CA LYS A 60 -2.56 -27.04 6.06
C LYS A 60 -2.16 -25.79 5.27
N LEU A 61 -1.15 -25.07 5.75
CA LEU A 61 -0.70 -23.84 5.13
C LEU A 61 0.26 -24.10 3.97
N ASN A 62 0.05 -23.45 2.82
CA ASN A 62 0.98 -23.57 1.71
C ASN A 62 2.39 -23.05 2.08
N LYS A 63 3.42 -23.49 1.34
CA LYS A 63 4.82 -23.19 1.66
C LYS A 63 5.13 -21.69 1.69
N ASN A 64 4.54 -20.91 0.78
CA ASN A 64 4.79 -19.47 0.66
C ASN A 64 4.19 -18.71 1.86
N ALA A 65 2.92 -18.94 2.18
CA ALA A 65 2.26 -18.32 3.34
C ALA A 65 2.91 -18.78 4.65
N LEU A 66 3.33 -20.05 4.75
CA LEU A 66 4.07 -20.54 5.91
C LEU A 66 5.41 -19.82 6.10
N GLY A 67 6.16 -19.62 5.01
CA GLY A 67 7.41 -18.87 5.03
C GLY A 67 7.19 -17.43 5.50
N LEU A 68 6.22 -16.73 4.90
CA LEU A 68 5.86 -15.37 5.27
C LEU A 68 5.38 -15.27 6.72
N PHE A 69 4.57 -16.23 7.20
CA PHE A 69 4.11 -16.25 8.58
C PHE A 69 5.28 -16.40 9.57
N LYS A 70 6.21 -17.33 9.31
CA LYS A 70 7.41 -17.52 10.16
C LYS A 70 8.26 -16.25 10.20
N MET A 71 8.43 -15.60 9.06
CA MET A 71 9.14 -14.33 8.96
C MET A 71 8.42 -13.21 9.73
N LEU A 72 7.11 -13.06 9.56
CA LEU A 72 6.29 -12.06 10.25
C LEU A 72 6.34 -12.25 11.77
N ASN A 73 6.14 -13.48 12.23
CA ASN A 73 6.16 -13.85 13.64
C ASN A 73 7.53 -13.60 14.31
N SER A 74 8.63 -13.77 13.56
CA SER A 74 9.99 -13.45 14.02
C SER A 74 10.44 -12.02 13.71
N ARG A 75 9.53 -11.16 13.23
CA ARG A 75 9.80 -9.76 12.81
C ARG A 75 10.89 -9.63 11.74
N GLN A 76 11.11 -10.67 10.96
CA GLN A 76 11.97 -10.66 9.78
C GLN A 76 11.21 -10.13 8.57
N LEU A 77 10.97 -8.81 8.56
CA LEU A 77 10.13 -8.18 7.54
C LEU A 77 10.83 -8.01 6.19
N LEU A 78 10.02 -7.95 5.13
CA LEU A 78 10.45 -7.58 3.77
C LEU A 78 11.23 -6.26 3.78
N LYS A 79 12.19 -6.14 2.86
CA LYS A 79 13.02 -4.94 2.71
C LYS A 79 12.52 -4.10 1.56
N SER A 80 12.21 -2.83 1.86
CA SER A 80 12.03 -1.81 0.82
C SER A 80 13.36 -1.61 0.10
N CYS A 81 13.35 -1.86 -1.20
CA CYS A 81 14.50 -1.83 -2.10
C CYS A 81 14.43 -0.66 -3.10
N TYR A 82 13.22 -0.16 -3.35
CA TYR A 82 12.97 1.03 -4.17
C TYR A 82 11.78 1.80 -3.59
N GLU A 83 11.86 3.14 -3.63
CA GLU A 83 10.79 4.04 -3.19
C GLU A 83 10.82 5.31 -4.03
N VAL A 84 9.65 5.71 -4.54
CA VAL A 84 9.40 7.01 -5.17
C VAL A 84 8.18 7.64 -4.54
N VAL A 85 8.28 8.93 -4.23
CA VAL A 85 7.19 9.74 -3.70
C VAL A 85 6.89 10.86 -4.67
N ARG A 86 5.62 11.03 -5.03
CA ARG A 86 5.12 12.10 -5.90
C ARG A 86 3.95 12.82 -5.25
N HIS A 87 3.73 14.07 -5.63
CA HIS A 87 2.60 14.88 -5.19
C HIS A 87 1.69 15.19 -6.37
N GLU A 88 0.41 14.82 -6.28
CA GLU A 88 -0.52 14.79 -7.40
C GLU A 88 -1.89 15.29 -7.02
N ILE A 89 -2.54 15.97 -7.95
CA ILE A 89 -3.87 16.55 -7.74
C ILE A 89 -4.95 15.49 -7.94
N ASP A 90 -4.78 14.58 -8.93
CA ASP A 90 -5.71 13.48 -9.20
C ASP A 90 -4.98 12.11 -9.25
N PRO A 91 -5.00 11.33 -8.15
CA PRO A 91 -4.37 10.03 -8.10
C PRO A 91 -5.20 8.93 -8.78
N GLN A 92 -6.47 9.19 -9.15
CA GLN A 92 -7.33 8.19 -9.79
C GLN A 92 -6.91 7.88 -11.23
N SER A 93 -6.07 8.73 -11.83
CA SER A 93 -5.61 8.63 -13.22
C SER A 93 -4.57 7.52 -13.49
N ARG A 94 -4.22 6.67 -12.52
CA ARG A 94 -2.99 5.87 -12.60
C ARG A 94 -3.14 4.36 -12.81
N ILE A 95 -2.30 3.92 -13.74
CA ILE A 95 -1.96 2.56 -14.18
C ILE A 95 -1.79 1.55 -13.02
N PHE A 96 -1.32 2.00 -11.85
CA PHE A 96 -1.02 1.16 -10.70
C PHE A 96 -2.25 0.68 -9.90
N ASN A 97 -3.45 1.24 -10.13
CA ASN A 97 -4.68 0.70 -9.55
C ASN A 97 -5.19 -0.55 -10.30
N ASN A 98 -4.57 -0.89 -11.43
CA ASN A 98 -4.90 -2.07 -12.20
C ASN A 98 -4.00 -3.25 -11.79
N GLU A 99 -4.60 -4.27 -11.19
CA GLU A 99 -3.88 -5.47 -10.72
C GLU A 99 -3.07 -6.13 -11.84
N LYS A 100 -3.57 -6.14 -13.08
CA LYS A 100 -2.86 -6.71 -14.23
C LYS A 100 -1.56 -5.98 -14.52
N VAL A 101 -1.53 -4.66 -14.35
CA VAL A 101 -0.32 -3.88 -14.60
C VAL A 101 0.68 -4.09 -13.45
N LEU A 102 0.21 -4.17 -12.21
CA LEU A 102 1.08 -4.52 -11.09
C LEU A 102 1.75 -5.88 -11.28
N TYR A 103 1.00 -6.90 -11.75
CA TYR A 103 1.60 -8.21 -12.07
C TYR A 103 2.64 -8.11 -13.19
N ALA A 104 2.34 -7.40 -14.27
CA ALA A 104 3.30 -7.21 -15.37
C ALA A 104 4.60 -6.51 -14.92
N LEU A 105 4.50 -5.54 -14.01
CA LEU A 105 5.65 -4.86 -13.43
C LEU A 105 6.45 -5.77 -12.49
N VAL A 106 5.76 -6.56 -11.65
CA VAL A 106 6.40 -7.58 -10.81
C VAL A 106 7.19 -8.56 -11.66
N ASP A 107 6.58 -9.09 -12.73
CA ASP A 107 7.23 -10.02 -13.66
C ASP A 107 8.45 -9.39 -14.33
N SER A 108 8.32 -8.16 -14.81
CA SER A 108 9.42 -7.42 -15.46
C SER A 108 10.60 -7.19 -14.51
N ILE A 109 10.33 -6.82 -13.25
CA ILE A 109 11.36 -6.62 -12.23
C ILE A 109 12.02 -7.96 -11.89
N ALA A 110 11.23 -9.01 -11.71
CA ALA A 110 11.71 -10.33 -11.34
C ALA A 110 12.58 -10.96 -12.44
N GLU A 111 12.16 -10.88 -13.71
CA GLU A 111 12.93 -11.33 -14.86
C GLU A 111 14.28 -10.60 -14.92
N LYS A 112 14.27 -9.27 -14.80
CA LYS A 112 15.49 -8.46 -14.85
C LYS A 112 16.43 -8.72 -13.67
N ALA A 113 15.88 -8.95 -12.47
CA ALA A 113 16.64 -9.29 -11.28
C ALA A 113 17.04 -10.77 -11.21
N LYS A 114 16.53 -11.63 -12.11
CA LYS A 114 16.67 -13.09 -12.10
C LYS A 114 16.26 -13.72 -10.77
N VAL A 115 15.12 -13.28 -10.24
CA VAL A 115 14.49 -13.81 -9.02
C VAL A 115 13.10 -14.34 -9.34
N ASP A 116 12.52 -15.10 -8.42
CA ASP A 116 11.14 -15.55 -8.54
C ASP A 116 10.18 -14.35 -8.37
N PRO A 117 9.20 -14.15 -9.29
CA PRO A 117 8.18 -13.10 -9.18
C PRO A 117 7.44 -13.08 -7.84
N GLU A 118 7.24 -14.24 -7.22
CA GLU A 118 6.59 -14.38 -5.90
C GLU A 118 7.38 -13.73 -4.75
N THR A 119 8.63 -13.34 -5.00
CA THR A 119 9.52 -12.69 -4.04
C THR A 119 9.66 -11.18 -4.23
N VAL A 120 8.92 -10.63 -5.19
CA VAL A 120 8.87 -9.19 -5.50
C VAL A 120 7.47 -8.68 -5.20
N PHE A 121 7.38 -7.62 -4.40
CA PHE A 121 6.11 -7.06 -3.96
C PHE A 121 6.08 -5.56 -4.29
N ILE A 122 5.00 -5.10 -4.91
CA ILE A 122 4.78 -3.69 -5.19
C ILE A 122 3.67 -3.16 -4.27
N ASP A 123 3.95 -2.04 -3.62
CA ASP A 123 3.00 -1.32 -2.78
C ASP A 123 2.84 0.10 -3.31
N THR A 124 1.60 0.49 -3.60
CA THR A 124 1.28 1.83 -4.10
C THR A 124 0.23 2.51 -3.23
N PRO A 125 0.55 2.88 -1.97
CA PRO A 125 -0.40 3.56 -1.14
C PRO A 125 -0.63 4.98 -1.66
N THR A 126 -1.88 5.28 -1.98
CA THR A 126 -2.32 6.62 -2.35
C THR A 126 -2.72 7.37 -1.08
N LEU A 127 -2.00 8.43 -0.73
CA LEU A 127 -2.24 9.20 0.48
C LEU A 127 -2.92 10.52 0.13
N PRO A 128 -4.04 10.89 0.75
CA PRO A 128 -4.34 12.31 0.90
C PRO A 128 -3.27 12.90 1.85
N THR A 129 -2.50 13.92 1.43
CA THR A 129 -1.41 14.49 2.27
C THR A 129 -1.97 15.05 3.58
N ILE A 130 -3.22 15.52 3.54
CA ILE A 130 -4.15 15.64 4.67
C ILE A 130 -5.47 15.06 4.17
N PRO A 131 -6.28 14.37 4.99
CA PRO A 131 -7.66 13.97 4.66
C PRO A 131 -8.62 15.18 4.53
N LEU A 132 -8.19 16.24 3.86
CA LEU A 132 -9.03 17.32 3.33
C LEU A 132 -9.68 16.91 2.01
N ASN A 133 -9.16 15.85 1.37
CA ASN A 133 -9.25 15.69 -0.08
C ASN A 133 -10.29 14.70 -0.61
N ASN A 134 -11.03 14.02 0.26
CA ASN A 134 -12.22 13.28 -0.21
C ASN A 134 -13.38 14.23 -0.54
N ILE A 135 -13.09 15.51 -0.76
CA ILE A 135 -14.08 16.55 -0.61
C ILE A 135 -13.98 17.72 -1.61
N VAL A 136 -13.28 17.52 -2.71
CA VAL A 136 -13.28 18.53 -3.79
C VAL A 136 -14.37 18.25 -4.83
N LYS A 137 -14.99 17.06 -4.82
CA LYS A 137 -16.17 16.77 -5.67
C LYS A 137 -17.52 16.97 -4.96
N ASP A 138 -17.59 16.84 -3.63
CA ASP A 138 -18.87 16.81 -2.88
C ASP A 138 -19.00 17.86 -1.74
N GLY A 139 -18.15 18.88 -1.66
CA GLY A 139 -18.50 20.13 -0.94
C GLY A 139 -18.32 20.22 0.59
N PHE A 140 -17.74 19.24 1.29
CA PHE A 140 -17.22 19.39 2.67
C PHE A 140 -15.73 19.84 2.77
N GLY A 141 -15.32 20.89 2.07
CA GLY A 141 -14.00 21.49 2.28
C GLY A 141 -13.81 21.97 3.74
N LEU A 142 -12.58 22.26 4.16
CA LEU A 142 -12.38 22.98 5.43
C LEU A 142 -12.80 24.44 5.21
N LEU A 143 -14.00 24.80 5.64
CA LEU A 143 -14.52 26.16 5.50
C LEU A 143 -14.02 27.05 6.64
N VAL A 144 -13.67 28.27 6.28
CA VAL A 144 -13.28 29.35 7.19
C VAL A 144 -14.33 30.44 7.10
N TYR A 145 -14.95 30.76 8.24
CA TYR A 145 -15.92 31.83 8.34
C TYR A 145 -15.23 33.17 8.62
N ASP A 146 -15.49 34.18 7.79
CA ASP A 146 -15.05 35.55 8.02
C ASP A 146 -16.17 36.36 8.68
N GLU A 147 -15.95 36.74 9.94
CA GLU A 147 -16.92 37.52 10.70
C GLU A 147 -17.18 38.93 10.15
N LYS A 148 -16.24 39.50 9.38
CA LYS A 148 -16.35 40.86 8.83
C LYS A 148 -17.20 40.86 7.56
N THR A 149 -16.96 39.92 6.66
CA THR A 149 -17.72 39.79 5.40
C THR A 149 -18.95 38.92 5.55
N LYS A 150 -19.14 38.27 6.71
CA LYS A 150 -20.23 37.33 7.00
C LYS A 150 -20.32 36.20 5.98
N SER A 151 -19.17 35.79 5.43
CA SER A 151 -19.06 34.86 4.31
C SER A 151 -18.15 33.69 4.68
N GLU A 152 -18.41 32.53 4.07
CA GLU A 152 -17.57 31.34 4.17
C GLU A 152 -16.63 31.23 2.98
N TYR A 153 -15.42 30.77 3.24
CA TYR A 153 -14.39 30.59 2.23
C TYR A 153 -13.72 29.23 2.42
N ASP A 154 -13.34 28.58 1.32
CA ASP A 154 -12.53 27.37 1.40
C ASP A 154 -11.11 27.71 1.88
N ALA A 155 -10.61 27.00 2.89
CA ALA A 155 -9.29 27.22 3.44
C ALA A 155 -8.17 27.12 2.38
N SER A 156 -8.33 26.28 1.35
CA SER A 156 -7.37 26.14 0.24
C SER A 156 -7.25 27.40 -0.62
N HIS A 157 -8.32 28.20 -0.74
CA HIS A 157 -8.29 29.45 -1.51
C HIS A 157 -7.67 30.61 -0.74
N ILE A 158 -7.66 30.54 0.59
CA ILE A 158 -7.16 31.62 1.45
C ILE A 158 -5.69 31.39 1.84
N SER A 159 -5.26 30.13 1.95
CA SER A 159 -3.91 29.78 2.42
C SER A 159 -3.14 28.95 1.39
N PRO A 160 -1.98 29.43 0.92
CA PRO A 160 -1.10 28.64 0.07
C PRO A 160 -0.64 27.33 0.72
N LEU A 161 -0.55 27.30 2.05
CA LEU A 161 -0.14 26.11 2.80
C LEU A 161 -1.21 25.01 2.75
N THR A 162 -2.47 25.35 2.94
CA THR A 162 -3.58 24.38 2.89
C THR A 162 -3.76 23.85 1.48
N ASN A 163 -3.59 24.68 0.45
CA ASN A 163 -3.58 24.25 -0.95
C ASN A 163 -2.43 23.28 -1.28
N ALA A 164 -1.22 23.53 -0.77
CA ALA A 164 -0.11 22.60 -0.96
C ALA A 164 -0.35 21.24 -0.26
N LEU A 165 -1.08 21.26 0.86
CA LEU A 165 -1.40 20.08 1.66
C LEU A 165 -2.66 19.33 1.19
N SER A 166 -3.49 19.94 0.36
CA SER A 166 -4.64 19.34 -0.32
C SER A 166 -4.24 18.62 -1.61
N GLN A 167 -2.99 18.19 -1.75
CA GLN A 167 -2.57 17.29 -2.82
C GLN A 167 -2.44 15.87 -2.29
N TYR A 168 -2.55 14.88 -3.17
CA TYR A 168 -2.26 13.50 -2.83
C TYR A 168 -0.76 13.23 -2.87
N MET A 169 -0.24 12.56 -1.85
CA MET A 169 1.09 11.98 -1.88
C MET A 169 0.95 10.54 -2.38
N VAL A 170 1.38 10.30 -3.61
CA VAL A 170 1.41 8.97 -4.21
C VAL A 170 2.78 8.38 -3.96
N VAL A 171 2.82 7.21 -3.34
CA VAL A 171 4.06 6.49 -3.08
C VAL A 171 4.06 5.22 -3.90
N LEU A 172 5.17 4.92 -4.58
CA LEU A 172 5.43 3.62 -5.18
C LEU A 172 6.62 2.99 -4.47
N ARG A 173 6.45 1.76 -3.99
CA ARG A 173 7.49 1.01 -3.29
C ARG A 173 7.61 -0.39 -3.85
N VAL A 174 8.85 -0.87 -3.90
CA VAL A 174 9.16 -2.27 -4.17
C VAL A 174 9.79 -2.89 -2.94
N TYR A 175 9.31 -4.05 -2.57
CA TYR A 175 9.79 -4.87 -1.48
C TYR A 175 10.28 -6.23 -1.99
N THR A 176 11.23 -6.81 -1.27
CA THR A 176 11.71 -8.18 -1.51
C THR A 176 12.36 -8.74 -0.24
N PHE A 177 12.87 -9.96 -0.29
CA PHE A 177 13.65 -10.57 0.79
C PHE A 177 15.02 -9.90 0.94
N ALA A 178 15.58 -9.97 2.16
CA ALA A 178 16.81 -9.27 2.50
C ALA A 178 18.01 -9.67 1.62
N ASN A 179 18.08 -10.95 1.24
CA ASN A 179 19.13 -11.52 0.38
C ASN A 179 19.01 -11.12 -1.11
N GLN A 180 17.84 -10.66 -1.56
CA GLN A 180 17.58 -10.25 -2.94
C GLN A 180 17.54 -8.71 -3.09
N ARG A 181 17.76 -7.98 -2.00
CA ARG A 181 17.50 -6.53 -1.94
C ARG A 181 18.25 -5.73 -3.01
N GLU A 182 19.53 -6.02 -3.22
CA GLU A 182 20.37 -5.23 -4.13
C GLU A 182 20.04 -5.48 -5.61
N THR A 183 19.82 -6.75 -5.98
CA THR A 183 19.50 -7.13 -7.35
C THR A 183 18.13 -6.59 -7.76
N VAL A 184 17.12 -6.73 -6.88
CA VAL A 184 15.77 -6.19 -7.11
C VAL A 184 15.77 -4.66 -7.10
N ALA A 185 16.53 -4.00 -6.21
CA ALA A 185 16.66 -2.54 -6.22
C ALA A 185 17.17 -2.01 -7.56
N THR A 186 18.20 -2.66 -8.11
CA THR A 186 18.82 -2.27 -9.38
C THR A 186 17.86 -2.47 -10.55
N ALA A 187 17.17 -3.61 -10.59
CA ALA A 187 16.16 -3.90 -11.60
C ALA A 187 15.00 -2.91 -11.56
N ALA A 188 14.41 -2.71 -10.37
CA ALA A 188 13.32 -1.76 -10.15
C ALA A 188 13.72 -0.34 -10.57
N LYS A 189 14.89 0.15 -10.13
CA LYS A 189 15.38 1.47 -10.52
C LYS A 189 15.49 1.60 -12.04
N SER A 190 15.99 0.58 -12.73
CA SER A 190 16.10 0.62 -14.18
C SER A 190 14.75 0.70 -14.88
N ILE A 191 13.77 -0.11 -14.47
CA ILE A 191 12.43 -0.18 -15.08
C ILE A 191 11.67 1.13 -14.85
N PHE A 192 11.60 1.57 -13.60
CA PHE A 192 10.86 2.78 -13.28
C PHE A 192 11.55 4.04 -13.83
N THR A 193 12.89 4.09 -13.91
CA THR A 193 13.56 5.24 -14.55
C THR A 193 13.28 5.30 -16.05
N SER A 194 13.19 4.18 -16.76
CA SER A 194 12.79 4.18 -18.17
C SER A 194 11.33 4.61 -18.39
N GLU A 195 10.41 4.21 -17.51
CA GLU A 195 8.98 4.57 -17.59
C GLU A 195 8.71 6.03 -17.14
N LEU A 196 9.43 6.52 -16.12
CA LEU A 196 9.41 7.92 -15.67
C LEU A 196 9.86 8.91 -16.75
N ILE A 197 10.73 8.48 -17.68
CA ILE A 197 11.18 9.31 -18.80
C ILE A 197 10.10 9.36 -19.89
N SER A 198 9.30 8.32 -20.11
CA SER A 198 8.22 8.38 -21.11
C SER A 198 7.06 9.27 -20.66
N GLU A 199 6.78 9.38 -19.36
CA GLU A 199 5.80 10.35 -18.81
C GLU A 199 6.23 11.83 -19.00
N LYS A 200 7.53 12.11 -19.22
CA LYS A 200 8.02 13.47 -19.49
C LYS A 200 7.88 13.90 -20.95
N VAL A 201 7.42 13.02 -21.84
CA VAL A 201 7.17 13.32 -23.26
C VAL A 201 5.68 13.22 -23.54
N SER A 202 4.91 14.13 -22.95
CA SER A 202 3.58 14.48 -23.44
C SER A 202 3.39 15.96 -23.08
N TYR A 203 3.70 16.81 -24.06
CA TYR A 203 3.34 18.23 -24.08
C TYR A 203 1.87 18.39 -24.40
#